data_AF-A0A0E4G897-F1
#
_entry.id   AF-A0A0E4G897-F1
#
_cell.length_a   1.000
_cell.length_b   1.000
_cell.length_c   1.000
_cell.angle_alpha   90.00
_cell.angle_beta   90.00
_cell.angle_gamma   90.00
#
_symmetry.space_group_name_H-M   'P 1'
#
loop_
_entity.id
_entity.type
_entity.pdbx_description
1 polymer ?
#
loop_
_entity_poly.entity_id
_entity_poly.type
_entity_poly.pdbx_seq_one_letter_code
_entity_poly.pdbx_strand_id
1 'polypeptide(L)'
;MYLLVEAANNVIIPQIYEYEDFYTCRRKFKNFVYCVSDTTLQPNTSSNLWKRILQLQSNRRNFPHDQLERGLCLNEYYDDVTLNNDTYKLLDIYISSKIYNQYGLNSHSKINSCWTTTHFAQHRTFGECFFVFISLLLILTTSFATWKELNNSATDSIIIKSFSLRRNLQWLWVASKPNSLRYLEGLRALGTLTILIVHSQLPIIRMPVWNTEDLESQANHVMFPLINSANTHMIQFFFTLGGMVFGISCLTHFERFPEFKIMYFLKKILRRLIR
;
A
#
# COMPACT_ATOMS: atom_id res chain seq x y z
N MET A 1 -20.51 14.58 21.67
CA MET A 1 -21.31 15.41 20.74
C MET A 1 -21.15 14.87 19.30
N TYR A 2 -21.45 13.60 19.08
CA TYR A 2 -21.44 12.94 17.77
C TYR A 2 -22.65 12.01 17.59
N LEU A 3 -23.61 12.07 18.52
CA LEU A 3 -24.84 11.26 18.52
C LEU A 3 -26.09 12.07 18.12
N LEU A 4 -25.92 13.29 17.60
CA LEU A 4 -27.05 14.18 17.26
C LEU A 4 -27.11 14.57 15.77
N VAL A 5 -26.51 13.77 14.88
CA VAL A 5 -26.66 13.94 13.41
C VAL A 5 -27.02 12.61 12.72
N GLU A 6 -27.46 11.59 13.46
CA GLU A 6 -27.96 10.33 12.90
C GLU A 6 -29.49 10.28 12.74
N ALA A 7 -30.21 11.36 13.08
CA ALA A 7 -31.67 11.40 13.08
C ALA A 7 -32.29 12.26 11.96
N ALA A 8 -31.57 12.52 10.86
CA ALA A 8 -32.11 13.23 9.70
C ALA A 8 -32.00 12.37 8.43
N ASN A 9 -33.02 11.54 8.22
CA ASN A 9 -33.25 10.60 7.11
C ASN A 9 -32.30 9.39 7.07
N ASN A 10 -32.83 8.19 7.35
CA ASN A 10 -32.17 6.88 7.15
C ASN A 10 -31.93 6.61 5.65
N VAL A 11 -31.05 7.39 5.02
CA VAL A 11 -30.62 7.21 3.64
C VAL A 11 -29.41 6.28 3.66
N ILE A 12 -29.62 5.02 3.30
CA ILE A 12 -28.55 4.03 3.17
C ILE A 12 -27.72 4.39 1.93
N ILE A 13 -26.43 4.67 2.13
CA ILE A 13 -25.50 5.01 1.04
C ILE A 13 -24.96 3.69 0.45
N PRO A 14 -24.90 3.54 -0.88
CA PRO A 14 -24.25 2.39 -1.51
C PRO A 14 -22.79 2.26 -1.10
N GLN A 15 -22.35 1.05 -0.78
CA GLN A 15 -20.93 0.79 -0.58
C GLN A 15 -20.18 1.01 -1.90
N ILE A 16 -19.05 1.70 -1.84
CA ILE A 16 -18.25 1.96 -3.05
C ILE A 16 -17.71 0.66 -3.61
N TYR A 17 -17.14 -0.20 -2.76
CA TYR A 17 -16.57 -1.48 -3.15
C TYR A 17 -17.46 -2.63 -2.65
N GLU A 18 -17.95 -3.46 -3.55
CA GLU A 18 -18.70 -4.67 -3.19
C GLU A 18 -18.29 -5.81 -4.12
N TYR A 19 -17.68 -6.86 -3.56
CA TYR A 19 -17.19 -8.01 -4.31
C TYR A 19 -17.81 -9.29 -3.78
N GLU A 20 -18.29 -10.13 -4.68
CA GLU A 20 -18.64 -11.51 -4.36
C GLU A 20 -17.38 -12.34 -4.08
N ASP A 21 -17.55 -13.47 -3.39
CA ASP A 21 -16.44 -14.35 -3.08
C ASP A 21 -15.94 -15.06 -4.37
N PHE A 22 -14.87 -14.51 -4.91
CA PHE A 22 -14.14 -15.05 -6.05
C PHE A 22 -13.75 -16.53 -5.87
N TYR A 23 -13.27 -16.92 -4.67
CA TYR A 23 -12.81 -18.29 -4.43
C TYR A 23 -13.98 -19.26 -4.43
N THR A 24 -15.12 -18.85 -3.87
CA THR A 24 -16.34 -19.64 -3.88
C THR A 24 -16.88 -19.79 -5.30
N CYS A 25 -16.94 -18.71 -6.08
CA CYS A 25 -17.31 -18.73 -7.50
C CYS A 25 -16.49 -19.76 -8.29
N ARG A 26 -15.16 -19.69 -8.15
CA ARG A 26 -14.22 -20.61 -8.83
C ARG A 26 -14.40 -22.07 -8.40
N ARG A 27 -14.69 -22.32 -7.13
CA ARG A 27 -14.86 -23.70 -6.62
C ARG A 27 -16.18 -24.31 -7.06
N LYS A 28 -17.22 -23.50 -7.21
CA LYS A 28 -18.57 -23.94 -7.57
C LYS A 28 -18.71 -24.21 -9.07
N PHE A 29 -18.10 -23.39 -9.92
CA PHE A 29 -18.27 -23.48 -11.37
C PHE A 29 -16.98 -23.90 -12.08
N LYS A 30 -17.07 -24.97 -12.90
CA LYS A 30 -15.90 -25.48 -13.66
C LYS A 30 -15.40 -24.49 -14.71
N ASN A 31 -16.31 -23.76 -15.36
CA ASN A 31 -16.01 -22.69 -16.33
C ASN A 31 -16.49 -21.35 -15.78
N PHE A 32 -15.89 -20.89 -14.68
CA PHE A 32 -16.31 -19.64 -14.06
C PHE A 32 -15.94 -18.42 -14.92
N VAL A 33 -16.78 -17.40 -14.85
CA VAL A 33 -16.61 -16.05 -15.38
C VAL A 33 -16.89 -15.09 -14.23
N TYR A 34 -15.83 -14.52 -13.69
CA TYR A 34 -15.91 -13.50 -12.65
C TYR A 34 -15.53 -12.16 -13.27
N CYS A 35 -16.37 -11.15 -13.13
CA CYS A 35 -16.13 -9.84 -13.72
C CYS A 35 -16.16 -8.75 -12.65
N VAL A 36 -15.25 -7.80 -12.80
CA VAL A 36 -15.23 -6.54 -12.05
C VAL A 36 -15.65 -5.41 -12.99
N SER A 37 -16.59 -4.61 -12.54
CA SER A 37 -17.14 -3.47 -13.27
C SER A 37 -17.17 -2.21 -12.43
N ASP A 38 -16.99 -1.09 -13.12
CA ASP A 38 -17.19 0.25 -12.60
C ASP A 38 -18.60 0.70 -12.99
N THR A 39 -19.42 0.98 -11.99
CA THR A 39 -20.81 1.38 -12.13
C THR A 39 -20.95 2.85 -11.75
N THR A 40 -21.48 3.65 -12.66
CA THR A 40 -21.75 5.07 -12.44
C THR A 40 -23.23 5.28 -12.16
N LEU A 41 -23.52 5.94 -11.04
CA LEU A 41 -24.88 6.34 -10.67
C LEU A 41 -25.32 7.56 -11.50
N GLN A 42 -26.55 7.53 -12.00
CA GLN A 42 -27.11 8.64 -12.77
C GLN A 42 -27.72 9.71 -11.86
N PRO A 43 -27.60 10.99 -12.25
CA PRO A 43 -28.13 12.09 -11.46
C PRO A 43 -29.66 12.05 -11.38
N ASN A 44 -30.19 12.19 -10.15
CA ASN A 44 -31.63 12.29 -9.91
C ASN A 44 -31.92 13.34 -8.84
N THR A 45 -32.30 14.55 -9.26
CA THR A 45 -32.56 15.69 -8.34
C THR A 45 -33.74 15.47 -7.40
N SER A 46 -34.65 14.55 -7.72
CA SER A 46 -35.78 14.18 -6.86
C SER A 46 -35.39 13.20 -5.75
N SER A 47 -34.28 12.49 -5.89
CA SER A 47 -33.83 11.49 -4.91
C SER A 47 -33.09 12.15 -3.74
N ASN A 48 -33.52 11.83 -2.51
CA ASN A 48 -32.80 12.25 -1.29
C ASN A 48 -31.39 11.62 -1.20
N LEU A 49 -31.22 10.40 -1.75
CA LEU A 49 -29.92 9.75 -1.84
C LEU A 49 -28.95 10.53 -2.72
N TRP A 50 -29.40 10.95 -3.91
CA TRP A 50 -28.57 11.73 -4.82
C TRP A 50 -28.13 13.07 -4.21
N LYS A 51 -29.03 13.76 -3.48
CA LYS A 51 -28.68 14.99 -2.75
C LYS A 51 -27.60 14.73 -1.71
N ARG A 52 -27.65 13.59 -1.01
CA ARG A 52 -26.63 13.21 -0.02
C ARG A 52 -25.28 12.88 -0.68
N ILE A 53 -25.30 12.18 -1.82
CA ILE A 53 -24.10 11.90 -2.62
C ILE A 53 -23.42 13.23 -3.04
N LEU A 54 -24.20 14.18 -3.57
CA LEU A 54 -23.68 15.51 -3.93
C LEU A 54 -23.08 16.25 -2.73
N GLN A 55 -23.70 16.14 -1.54
CA GLN A 55 -23.16 16.74 -0.33
C GLN A 55 -21.82 16.10 0.07
N LEU A 56 -21.69 14.77 -0.01
CA LEU A 56 -20.45 14.07 0.31
C LEU A 56 -19.33 14.40 -0.68
N GLN A 57 -19.65 14.49 -1.97
CA GLN A 57 -18.73 14.87 -3.03
C GLN A 57 -18.25 16.32 -2.95
N SER A 58 -18.95 17.20 -2.23
CA SER A 58 -18.50 18.58 -2.02
C SER A 58 -17.15 18.65 -1.29
N ASN A 59 -16.80 17.61 -0.52
CA ASN A 59 -15.51 17.47 0.13
C ASN A 59 -14.56 16.62 -0.71
N ARG A 60 -13.47 17.23 -1.20
CA ARG A 60 -12.45 16.56 -2.03
C ARG A 60 -11.71 15.41 -1.33
N ARG A 61 -11.82 15.27 -0.01
CA ARG A 61 -11.20 14.19 0.75
C ARG A 61 -12.06 12.92 0.81
N ASN A 62 -13.32 13.03 0.44
CA ASN A 62 -14.22 11.89 0.37
C ASN A 62 -14.02 11.15 -0.95
N PHE A 63 -14.34 9.87 -0.96
CA PHE A 63 -14.38 9.08 -2.17
C PHE A 63 -15.53 9.53 -3.08
N PRO A 64 -15.45 9.27 -4.40
CA PRO A 64 -16.55 9.52 -5.31
C PRO A 64 -17.70 8.53 -5.05
N HIS A 65 -18.73 8.96 -4.31
CA HIS A 65 -19.91 8.15 -3.97
C HIS A 65 -20.87 7.89 -5.15
N ASP A 66 -20.57 8.44 -6.34
CA ASP A 66 -21.27 8.18 -7.60
C ASP A 66 -20.62 7.07 -8.44
N GLN A 67 -19.39 6.67 -8.09
CA GLN A 67 -18.64 5.60 -8.76
C GLN A 67 -18.53 4.41 -7.83
N LEU A 68 -19.11 3.29 -8.25
CA LEU A 68 -19.18 2.06 -7.48
C LEU A 68 -18.41 0.98 -8.22
N GLU A 69 -17.58 0.21 -7.52
CA GLU A 69 -16.88 -0.95 -8.08
C GLU A 69 -17.57 -2.23 -7.60
N ARG A 70 -17.86 -3.11 -8.55
CA ARG A 70 -18.62 -4.34 -8.31
C ARG A 70 -17.92 -5.56 -8.88
N GLY A 71 -17.68 -6.56 -8.04
CA GLY A 71 -17.21 -7.88 -8.49
C GLY A 71 -18.31 -8.92 -8.41
N LEU A 72 -18.62 -9.57 -9.54
CA LEU A 72 -19.70 -10.56 -9.62
C LEU A 72 -19.26 -11.86 -10.26
N CYS A 73 -19.78 -12.96 -9.74
CA CYS A 73 -19.75 -14.28 -10.33
C CYS A 73 -20.94 -14.45 -11.27
N LEU A 74 -20.74 -14.25 -12.58
CA LEU A 74 -21.84 -14.27 -13.54
C LEU A 74 -22.55 -15.63 -13.64
N ASN A 75 -21.83 -16.73 -13.38
CA ASN A 75 -22.39 -18.07 -13.39
C ASN A 75 -23.39 -18.35 -12.26
N GLU A 76 -23.44 -17.50 -11.22
CA GLU A 76 -24.46 -17.61 -10.17
C GLU A 76 -25.85 -17.17 -10.66
N TYR A 77 -25.88 -16.30 -11.68
CA TYR A 77 -27.09 -15.63 -12.16
C TYR A 77 -27.55 -16.10 -13.54
N TYR A 78 -26.62 -16.64 -14.33
CA TYR A 78 -26.87 -17.09 -15.68
C TYR A 78 -26.16 -18.42 -15.92
N ASP A 79 -26.90 -19.41 -16.42
CA ASP A 79 -26.34 -20.72 -16.76
C ASP A 79 -25.44 -20.63 -18.01
N ASP A 80 -24.38 -21.43 -18.03
CA ASP A 80 -23.45 -21.58 -19.17
C ASP A 80 -22.83 -20.28 -19.72
N VAL A 81 -22.64 -19.26 -18.87
CA VAL A 81 -21.95 -18.02 -19.28
C VAL A 81 -20.52 -18.30 -19.72
N THR A 82 -20.21 -17.88 -20.94
CA THR A 82 -18.86 -17.78 -21.47
C THR A 82 -18.52 -16.33 -21.73
N LEU A 83 -17.25 -15.94 -21.52
CA LEU A 83 -16.78 -14.59 -21.80
C LEU A 83 -16.96 -14.24 -23.29
N ASN A 84 -17.90 -13.36 -23.58
CA ASN A 84 -18.27 -12.94 -24.93
C ASN A 84 -18.68 -11.45 -24.95
N ASN A 85 -19.02 -10.93 -26.13
CA ASN A 85 -19.50 -9.56 -26.27
C ASN A 85 -20.87 -9.32 -25.61
N ASP A 86 -21.64 -10.33 -25.20
CA ASP A 86 -22.91 -10.10 -24.50
C ASP A 86 -22.75 -10.07 -22.99
N THR A 87 -21.59 -10.48 -22.47
CA THR A 87 -21.25 -10.48 -21.04
C THR A 87 -21.42 -9.08 -20.43
N TYR A 88 -21.07 -8.02 -21.16
CA TYR A 88 -21.26 -6.65 -20.69
C TYR A 88 -22.74 -6.29 -20.48
N LYS A 89 -23.62 -6.75 -21.38
CA LYS A 89 -25.05 -6.44 -21.29
C LYS A 89 -25.67 -7.16 -20.10
N LEU A 90 -25.33 -8.44 -19.93
CA LEU A 90 -25.82 -9.26 -18.82
C LEU A 90 -25.42 -8.65 -17.48
N LEU A 91 -24.15 -8.26 -17.36
CA LEU A 91 -23.62 -7.61 -16.16
C LEU A 91 -24.32 -6.26 -15.89
N ASP A 92 -24.42 -5.40 -16.90
CA ASP A 92 -25.04 -4.09 -16.76
C ASP A 92 -26.53 -4.18 -16.38
N ILE A 93 -27.29 -5.07 -17.01
CA ILE A 93 -28.70 -5.30 -16.70
C ILE A 93 -28.86 -5.76 -15.25
N TYR A 94 -28.05 -6.73 -14.81
CA TYR A 94 -28.13 -7.25 -13.46
C TYR A 94 -27.78 -6.18 -12.41
N ILE A 95 -26.64 -5.51 -12.56
CA ILE A 95 -26.20 -4.49 -11.60
C ILE A 95 -27.17 -3.32 -11.58
N SER A 96 -27.59 -2.84 -12.75
CA SER A 96 -28.53 -1.71 -12.84
C SER A 96 -29.88 -2.05 -12.20
N SER A 97 -30.37 -3.26 -12.40
CA SER A 97 -31.59 -3.74 -11.72
C SER A 97 -31.39 -3.84 -10.20
N LYS A 98 -30.28 -4.42 -9.74
CA LYS A 98 -29.95 -4.54 -8.30
C LYS A 98 -29.90 -3.17 -7.63
N ILE A 99 -29.17 -2.21 -8.22
CA ILE A 99 -29.03 -0.84 -7.69
C ILE A 99 -30.38 -0.12 -7.70
N TYR A 100 -31.15 -0.23 -8.78
CA TYR A 100 -32.47 0.39 -8.86
C TYR A 100 -33.42 -0.16 -7.80
N ASN A 101 -33.45 -1.48 -7.61
CA ASN A 101 -34.31 -2.13 -6.62
C ASN A 101 -33.94 -1.77 -5.18
N GLN A 102 -32.64 -1.59 -4.89
CA GLN A 102 -32.15 -1.32 -3.54
C GLN A 102 -32.14 0.17 -3.18
N TYR A 103 -31.88 1.06 -4.16
CA TYR A 103 -31.61 2.48 -3.92
C TYR A 103 -32.49 3.44 -4.74
N GLY A 104 -33.26 2.94 -5.72
CA GLY A 104 -34.13 3.76 -6.57
C GLY A 104 -33.36 4.70 -7.52
N LEU A 105 -32.10 4.40 -7.82
CA LEU A 105 -31.26 5.16 -8.74
C LEU A 105 -30.95 4.35 -9.99
N ASN A 106 -31.01 5.01 -11.15
CA ASN A 106 -30.50 4.44 -12.38
C ASN A 106 -28.98 4.43 -12.35
N SER A 107 -28.39 3.45 -13.01
CA SER A 107 -26.95 3.32 -13.11
C SER A 107 -26.55 2.74 -14.46
N HIS A 108 -25.27 2.82 -14.77
CA HIS A 108 -24.68 2.21 -15.96
C HIS A 108 -23.32 1.64 -15.58
N SER A 109 -23.07 0.40 -15.97
CA SER A 109 -21.90 -0.38 -15.59
C SER A 109 -20.99 -0.62 -16.78
N LYS A 110 -19.68 -0.43 -16.58
CA LYS A 110 -18.65 -0.73 -17.56
C LYS A 110 -17.75 -1.83 -17.01
N ILE A 111 -17.52 -2.87 -17.80
CA ILE A 111 -16.55 -3.92 -17.43
C ILE A 111 -15.15 -3.30 -17.39
N ASN A 112 -14.47 -3.48 -16.27
CA ASN A 112 -13.06 -3.15 -16.11
C ASN A 112 -12.19 -4.38 -16.45
N SER A 113 -12.49 -5.52 -15.82
CA SER A 113 -11.75 -6.77 -16.06
C SER A 113 -12.61 -8.00 -15.79
N CYS A 114 -12.34 -9.09 -16.52
CA CYS A 114 -12.98 -10.39 -16.28
C CYS A 114 -11.93 -11.49 -16.22
N TRP A 115 -12.15 -12.46 -15.34
CA TRP A 115 -11.31 -13.62 -15.15
C TRP A 115 -12.08 -14.89 -15.45
N THR A 116 -11.40 -15.78 -16.16
CA THR A 116 -11.86 -17.10 -16.51
C THR A 116 -10.83 -18.14 -16.07
N THR A 117 -11.18 -19.41 -16.24
CA THR A 117 -10.30 -20.55 -15.97
C THR A 117 -8.97 -20.47 -16.72
N THR A 118 -8.98 -20.02 -17.99
CA THR A 118 -7.79 -19.92 -18.83
C THR A 118 -6.88 -18.76 -18.42
N HIS A 119 -7.47 -17.62 -18.06
CA HIS A 119 -6.73 -16.46 -17.54
C HIS A 119 -6.00 -16.78 -16.24
N PHE A 120 -6.60 -17.58 -15.36
CA PHE A 120 -5.96 -17.98 -14.10
C PHE A 120 -4.98 -19.16 -14.27
N ALA A 121 -5.17 -19.98 -15.31
CA ALA A 121 -4.17 -20.97 -15.68
C ALA A 121 -2.86 -20.31 -16.19
N GLN A 122 -2.90 -19.02 -16.54
CA GLN A 122 -1.72 -18.28 -16.93
C GLN A 122 -0.77 -18.11 -15.74
N HIS A 123 0.42 -18.69 -15.92
CA HIS A 123 1.47 -18.95 -14.94
C HIS A 123 1.87 -17.73 -14.11
N ARG A 124 2.36 -18.03 -12.89
CA ARG A 124 3.07 -17.09 -12.00
C ARG A 124 3.90 -16.11 -12.81
N THR A 125 3.70 -14.83 -12.55
CA THR A 125 4.45 -13.79 -13.25
C THR A 125 5.94 -13.91 -12.92
N PHE A 126 6.82 -13.49 -13.84
CA PHE A 126 8.26 -13.43 -13.58
C PHE A 126 8.56 -12.64 -12.29
N GLY A 127 7.80 -11.57 -12.03
CA GLY A 127 7.91 -10.76 -10.81
C GLY A 127 7.61 -11.54 -9.54
N GLU A 128 6.55 -12.37 -9.53
CA GLU A 128 6.24 -13.24 -8.39
C GLU A 128 7.35 -14.26 -8.13
N CYS A 129 7.83 -14.94 -9.18
CA CYS A 129 8.92 -15.90 -9.05
C CYS A 129 10.21 -15.24 -8.55
N PHE A 130 10.55 -14.06 -9.08
CA PHE A 130 11.71 -13.28 -8.65
C PHE A 130 11.58 -12.81 -7.19
N PHE A 131 10.41 -12.33 -6.80
CA PHE A 131 10.14 -11.92 -5.42
C PHE A 131 10.26 -13.10 -4.43
N VAL A 132 9.69 -14.25 -4.78
CA VAL A 132 9.81 -15.48 -3.97
C VAL A 132 11.27 -15.91 -3.88
N PHE A 133 12.02 -15.87 -4.98
CA PHE A 133 13.44 -16.21 -4.99
C PHE A 133 14.27 -15.31 -4.06
N ILE A 134 14.10 -13.98 -4.16
CA ILE A 134 14.80 -13.02 -3.30
C ILE A 134 14.40 -13.20 -1.84
N SER A 135 13.11 -13.41 -1.56
CA SER A 135 12.63 -13.63 -0.19
C SER A 135 13.21 -14.89 0.43
N LEU A 136 13.22 -16.01 -0.32
CA LEU A 136 13.84 -17.26 0.13
C LEU A 136 15.35 -17.10 0.34
N LEU A 137 16.04 -16.41 -0.58
CA LEU A 137 17.47 -16.13 -0.44
C LEU A 137 17.77 -15.37 0.85
N LEU A 138 17.00 -14.32 1.16
CA LEU A 138 17.15 -13.52 2.37
C LEU A 138 16.86 -14.33 3.64
N ILE A 139 15.82 -15.16 3.64
CA ILE A 139 15.49 -16.03 4.78
C ILE A 139 16.62 -17.03 4.99
N LEU A 140 17.07 -17.72 3.94
CA LEU A 140 18.14 -18.71 4.01
C LEU A 140 19.46 -18.11 4.49
N THR A 141 19.87 -16.94 3.97
CA THR A 141 21.10 -16.28 4.41
C THR A 141 21.02 -15.83 5.86
N THR A 142 19.88 -15.31 6.30
CA THR A 142 19.63 -14.89 7.69
C THR A 142 19.63 -16.08 8.64
N SER A 143 18.94 -17.16 8.30
CA SER A 143 18.91 -18.40 9.08
C SER A 143 20.28 -19.04 9.17
N PHE A 144 21.01 -19.14 8.05
CA PHE A 144 22.37 -19.69 8.01
C PHE A 144 23.35 -18.86 8.87
N ALA A 145 23.34 -17.54 8.71
CA ALA A 145 24.19 -16.65 9.49
C ALA A 145 23.91 -16.75 11.00
N THR A 146 22.62 -16.78 11.37
CA THR A 146 22.19 -16.89 12.78
C THR A 146 22.55 -18.25 13.38
N TRP A 147 22.35 -19.35 12.64
CA TRP A 147 22.69 -20.70 13.08
C TRP A 147 24.20 -20.88 13.28
N LYS A 148 25.01 -20.41 12.32
CA LYS A 148 26.47 -20.51 12.40
C LYS A 148 27.05 -19.75 13.60
N GLU A 149 26.46 -18.62 13.95
CA GLU A 149 26.85 -17.86 15.15
C GLU A 149 26.39 -18.54 16.45
N LEU A 150 25.19 -19.14 16.49
CA LEU A 150 24.74 -19.92 17.64
C LEU A 150 25.65 -21.12 17.93
N ASN A 151 26.18 -21.75 16.87
CA ASN A 151 27.08 -22.89 16.99
C ASN A 151 28.55 -22.49 17.26
N ASN A 152 28.79 -21.25 17.72
CA ASN A 152 30.11 -20.68 18.07
C ASN A 152 31.21 -20.87 17.01
N SER A 153 30.84 -21.08 15.74
CA SER A 153 31.78 -21.08 14.61
C SER A 153 32.06 -19.64 14.21
N ALA A 154 32.77 -18.93 15.08
CA ALA A 154 33.15 -17.52 14.95
C ALA A 154 34.06 -17.31 13.72
N THR A 155 33.44 -17.28 12.55
CA THR A 155 34.08 -16.84 11.31
C THR A 155 33.75 -15.38 11.15
N ASP A 156 34.79 -14.56 11.01
CA ASP A 156 34.68 -13.10 10.98
C ASP A 156 34.22 -12.59 9.59
N SER A 157 33.35 -13.35 8.93
CA SER A 157 32.90 -13.06 7.57
C SER A 157 31.88 -11.92 7.57
N ILE A 158 31.98 -11.06 6.54
CA ILE A 158 31.11 -9.91 6.35
C ILE A 158 29.64 -10.35 6.29
N ILE A 159 29.36 -11.48 5.65
CA ILE A 159 28.01 -12.03 5.48
C ILE A 159 27.39 -12.40 6.85
N ILE A 160 28.16 -13.04 7.74
CA ILE A 160 27.65 -13.40 9.08
C ILE A 160 27.39 -12.13 9.90
N LYS A 161 28.30 -11.15 9.83
CA LYS A 161 28.14 -9.86 10.52
C LYS A 161 26.90 -9.09 10.06
N SER A 162 26.58 -9.13 8.76
CA SER A 162 25.46 -8.39 8.18
C SER A 162 24.11 -9.05 8.40
N PHE A 163 24.02 -10.39 8.29
CA PHE A 163 22.73 -11.11 8.29
C PHE A 163 22.39 -11.83 9.60
N SER A 164 23.30 -11.92 10.58
CA SER A 164 22.98 -12.57 11.86
C SER A 164 22.03 -11.73 12.72
N LEU A 165 20.89 -12.30 13.08
CA LEU A 165 19.90 -11.63 13.94
C LEU A 165 20.42 -11.43 15.36
N ARG A 166 21.09 -12.43 15.94
CA ARG A 166 21.56 -12.38 17.34
C ARG A 166 22.52 -11.20 17.55
N ARG A 167 23.50 -11.05 16.65
CA ARG A 167 24.49 -9.99 16.71
C ARG A 167 23.90 -8.61 16.48
N ASN A 168 23.10 -8.47 15.41
CA ASN A 168 22.45 -7.20 15.09
C ASN A 168 21.50 -6.76 16.22
N LEU A 169 20.80 -7.70 16.84
CA LEU A 169 19.90 -7.42 17.96
C LEU A 169 20.67 -6.99 19.21
N GLN A 170 21.81 -7.61 19.52
CA GLN A 170 22.65 -7.16 20.62
C GLN A 170 23.20 -5.75 20.39
N TRP A 171 23.58 -5.43 19.14
CA TRP A 171 24.11 -4.11 18.78
C TRP A 171 23.09 -2.98 18.92
N LEU A 172 21.79 -3.27 18.87
CA LEU A 172 20.73 -2.29 19.16
C LEU A 172 20.79 -1.78 20.61
N TRP A 173 21.31 -2.59 21.54
CA TRP A 173 21.40 -2.26 22.97
C TRP A 173 22.78 -1.74 23.39
N VAL A 174 23.78 -1.82 22.51
CA VAL A 174 25.14 -1.32 22.81
C VAL A 174 25.22 0.17 22.53
N ALA A 175 25.62 0.95 23.54
CA ALA A 175 25.84 2.38 23.39
C ALA A 175 26.96 2.67 22.36
N SER A 176 26.65 3.52 21.38
CA SER A 176 27.63 3.95 20.37
C SER A 176 28.81 4.69 21.02
N LYS A 177 30.03 4.45 20.50
CA LYS A 177 31.23 5.19 20.90
C LYS A 177 31.00 6.70 20.72
N PRO A 178 31.55 7.57 21.60
CA PRO A 178 31.37 9.01 21.50
C PRO A 178 31.93 9.56 20.18
N ASN A 179 31.08 9.67 19.16
CA ASN A 179 31.30 10.54 18.02
C ASN A 179 30.72 11.92 18.33
N SER A 180 31.29 12.98 17.74
CA SER A 180 30.98 14.38 18.04
C SER A 180 29.55 14.83 17.71
N LEU A 181 28.70 13.98 17.12
CA LEU A 181 27.36 14.34 16.63
C LEU A 181 26.28 13.29 17.02
N ARG A 182 26.26 12.87 18.29
CA ARG A 182 25.32 11.85 18.82
C ARG A 182 23.84 12.09 18.49
N TYR A 183 23.39 13.34 18.54
CA TYR A 183 22.00 13.72 18.26
C TYR A 183 21.59 13.44 16.79
N LEU A 184 22.49 13.68 15.83
CA LEU A 184 22.20 13.52 14.40
C LEU A 184 22.11 12.04 14.00
N GLU A 185 22.88 11.15 14.66
CA GLU A 185 22.77 9.71 14.45
C GLU A 185 21.43 9.15 14.96
N GLY A 186 20.98 9.61 16.14
CA GLY A 186 19.67 9.23 16.70
C GLY A 186 18.50 9.71 15.83
N LEU A 187 18.54 10.98 15.38
CA LEU A 187 17.53 11.54 14.48
C LEU A 187 17.49 10.81 13.13
N ARG A 188 18.64 10.37 12.62
CA ARG A 188 18.72 9.55 11.40
C ARG A 188 18.07 8.18 11.60
N ALA A 189 18.34 7.50 12.71
CA ALA A 189 17.77 6.19 13.01
C ALA A 189 16.24 6.27 13.16
N LEU A 190 15.74 7.26 13.91
CA LEU A 190 14.30 7.51 14.03
C LEU A 190 13.66 7.85 12.68
N GLY A 191 14.30 8.71 11.88
CA GLY A 191 13.82 9.04 10.53
C GLY A 191 13.72 7.82 9.62
N THR A 192 14.74 6.94 9.61
CA THR A 192 14.69 5.69 8.83
C THR A 192 13.58 4.75 9.31
N LEU A 193 13.37 4.62 10.62
CA LEU A 193 12.29 3.80 11.17
C LEU A 193 10.90 4.34 10.78
N THR A 194 10.69 5.66 10.90
CA THR A 194 9.43 6.30 10.52
C THR A 194 9.15 6.14 9.03
N ILE A 195 10.17 6.30 8.16
CA ILE A 195 10.04 6.05 6.72
C ILE A 195 9.59 4.60 6.48
N LEU A 196 10.22 3.62 7.14
CA LEU A 196 9.87 2.21 6.99
C LEU A 196 8.42 1.92 7.39
N ILE A 197 7.99 2.43 8.55
CA ILE A 197 6.61 2.25 9.04
C ILE A 197 5.62 2.86 8.05
N VAL A 198 5.83 4.11 7.64
CA VAL A 198 4.92 4.79 6.70
C VAL A 198 4.84 4.06 5.36
N HIS A 199 5.97 3.60 4.82
CA HIS A 199 5.98 2.88 3.53
C HIS A 199 5.33 1.50 3.63
N SER A 200 5.41 0.84 4.79
CA SER A 200 4.70 -0.42 5.03
C SER A 200 3.17 -0.26 5.02
N GLN A 201 2.67 0.94 5.29
CA GLN A 201 1.23 1.26 5.35
C GLN A 201 0.65 1.78 4.02
N LEU A 202 1.49 2.19 3.05
CA LEU A 202 1.04 2.68 1.75
C LEU A 202 0.10 1.72 0.98
N PRO A 203 0.28 0.38 1.03
CA PRO A 203 -0.65 -0.54 0.37
C PRO A 203 -2.08 -0.42 0.90
N ILE A 204 -2.26 -0.14 2.19
CA ILE A 204 -3.59 -0.02 2.82
C ILE A 204 -4.37 1.15 2.22
N ILE A 205 -3.67 2.22 1.82
CA ILE A 205 -4.28 3.41 1.20
C ILE A 205 -4.72 3.14 -0.25
N ARG A 206 -4.08 2.18 -0.94
CA ARG A 206 -4.33 1.90 -2.36
C ARG A 206 -5.22 0.69 -2.63
N MET A 207 -5.54 -0.09 -1.61
CA MET A 207 -6.40 -1.27 -1.76
C MET A 207 -7.88 -0.88 -1.59
N PRO A 208 -8.80 -1.54 -2.32
CA PRO A 208 -10.22 -1.34 -2.10
C PRO A 208 -10.56 -1.78 -0.68
N VAL A 209 -11.21 -0.90 0.07
CA VAL A 209 -11.59 -1.16 1.47
C VAL A 209 -13.09 -1.34 1.59
N TRP A 210 -13.50 -2.26 2.44
CA TRP A 210 -14.91 -2.49 2.74
C TRP A 210 -15.53 -1.32 3.51
N ASN A 211 -14.75 -0.67 4.39
CA ASN A 211 -15.20 0.45 5.20
C ASN A 211 -14.59 1.77 4.71
N THR A 212 -15.14 2.32 3.63
CA THR A 212 -14.72 3.62 3.10
C THR A 212 -15.04 4.76 4.07
N GLU A 213 -16.11 4.65 4.87
CA GLU A 213 -16.53 5.70 5.81
C GLU A 213 -15.50 5.93 6.92
N ASP A 214 -14.88 4.87 7.46
CA ASP A 214 -13.80 4.99 8.44
C ASP A 214 -12.57 5.68 7.85
N LEU A 215 -12.22 5.37 6.60
CA LEU A 215 -11.10 6.03 5.93
C LEU A 215 -11.40 7.50 5.64
N GLU A 216 -12.62 7.83 5.22
CA GLU A 216 -13.05 9.22 5.04
C GLU A 216 -13.02 9.99 6.36
N SER A 217 -13.49 9.37 7.45
CA SER A 217 -13.43 9.94 8.80
C SER A 217 -11.98 10.25 9.20
N GLN A 218 -11.06 9.31 8.95
CA GLN A 218 -9.64 9.52 9.19
C GLN A 218 -9.06 10.63 8.29
N ALA A 219 -9.40 10.66 7.00
CA ALA A 219 -8.92 11.67 6.06
C ALA A 219 -9.45 13.08 6.37
N ASN A 220 -10.68 13.16 6.89
CA ASN A 220 -11.32 14.39 7.33
C ASN A 220 -10.81 14.89 8.67
N HIS A 221 -10.12 14.04 9.45
CA HIS A 221 -9.49 14.45 10.69
C HIS A 221 -8.38 15.49 10.45
N VAL A 222 -8.29 16.49 11.33
CA VAL A 222 -7.35 17.62 11.21
C VAL A 222 -5.89 17.18 11.19
N MET A 223 -5.56 16.05 11.83
CA MET A 223 -4.20 15.52 11.88
C MET A 223 -3.75 14.84 10.58
N PHE A 224 -4.68 14.36 9.75
CA PHE A 224 -4.31 13.59 8.57
C PHE A 224 -3.49 14.41 7.54
N PRO A 225 -3.88 15.65 7.17
CA PRO A 225 -3.06 16.50 6.31
C PRO A 225 -1.69 16.83 6.90
N LEU A 226 -1.61 17.03 8.23
CA LEU A 226 -0.36 17.33 8.92
C LEU A 226 0.62 16.15 8.82
N ILE A 227 0.14 14.94 9.11
CA ILE A 227 0.93 13.71 9.03
C ILE A 227 1.34 13.44 7.57
N ASN A 228 0.43 13.60 6.62
CA ASN A 228 0.73 13.36 5.21
C ASN A 228 1.77 14.36 4.66
N SER A 229 1.69 15.63 5.05
CA SER A 229 2.70 16.65 4.76
C SER A 229 4.04 16.31 5.42
N ALA A 230 4.02 15.91 6.69
CA ALA A 230 5.23 15.48 7.42
C ALA A 230 5.90 14.28 6.74
N ASN A 231 5.14 13.30 6.26
CA ASN A 231 5.68 12.15 5.53
C ASN A 231 6.45 12.57 4.27
N THR A 232 5.93 13.56 3.53
CA THR A 232 6.56 14.08 2.31
C THR A 232 7.84 14.85 2.65
N HIS A 233 7.80 15.73 3.66
CA HIS A 233 8.97 16.52 4.07
C HIS A 233 10.02 15.71 4.83
N MET A 234 9.65 14.62 5.49
CA MET A 234 10.56 13.75 6.25
C MET A 234 11.68 13.19 5.36
N ILE A 235 11.36 12.80 4.13
CA ILE A 235 12.37 12.32 3.16
C ILE A 235 13.37 13.44 2.84
N GLN A 236 12.88 14.67 2.64
CA GLN A 236 13.72 15.83 2.40
C GLN A 236 14.60 16.16 3.60
N PHE A 237 14.06 16.13 4.82
CA PHE A 237 14.84 16.28 6.06
C PHE A 237 15.91 15.20 6.21
N PHE A 238 15.60 13.96 5.84
CA PHE A 238 16.57 12.86 5.89
C PHE A 238 17.74 13.11 4.93
N PHE A 239 17.45 13.52 3.69
CA PHE A 239 18.50 13.83 2.71
C PHE A 239 19.34 15.05 3.10
N THR A 240 18.72 16.14 3.57
CA THR A 240 19.44 17.36 3.97
C THR A 240 20.32 17.12 5.19
N LEU A 241 19.80 16.47 6.24
CA LEU A 241 20.57 16.15 7.44
C LEU A 241 21.74 15.22 7.13
N GLY A 242 21.50 14.19 6.32
CA GLY A 242 22.56 13.34 5.85
C GLY A 242 23.59 14.09 5.00
N GLY A 243 23.16 15.01 4.14
CA GLY A 243 24.05 15.89 3.36
C GLY A 243 24.93 16.77 4.25
N MET A 244 24.35 17.37 5.29
CA MET A 244 25.04 18.22 6.26
C MET A 244 26.13 17.46 7.04
N VAL A 245 25.80 16.28 7.59
CA VAL A 245 26.76 15.43 8.32
C VAL A 245 27.93 15.01 7.41
N PHE A 246 27.63 14.74 6.15
CA PHE A 246 28.66 14.42 5.16
C PHE A 246 29.54 15.63 4.84
N GLY A 247 28.95 16.81 4.66
CA GLY A 247 29.66 18.07 4.48
C GLY A 247 30.64 18.34 5.62
N ILE A 248 30.18 18.29 6.87
CA ILE A 248 31.03 18.44 8.07
C ILE A 248 32.16 17.42 8.04
N SER A 249 31.86 16.15 7.76
CA SER A 249 32.87 15.10 7.74
C SER A 249 33.89 15.22 6.59
N CYS A 250 33.58 15.96 5.53
CA CYS A 250 34.50 16.29 4.45
C CYS A 250 35.35 17.51 4.81
N LEU A 251 34.74 18.56 5.37
CA LEU A 251 35.44 19.76 5.84
C LEU A 251 36.46 19.42 6.93
N THR A 252 36.09 18.64 7.95
CA THR A 252 37.03 18.17 9.00
C THR A 252 38.17 17.32 8.41
N HIS A 253 37.95 16.66 7.27
CA HIS A 253 39.02 15.91 6.61
C HIS A 253 39.98 16.85 5.85
N PHE A 254 39.45 17.87 5.15
CA PHE A 254 40.29 18.86 4.48
C PHE A 254 41.09 19.73 5.43
N GLU A 255 40.56 20.03 6.62
CA GLU A 255 41.31 20.68 7.70
C GLU A 255 42.50 19.85 8.17
N ARG A 256 42.38 18.51 8.19
CA ARG A 256 43.45 17.61 8.65
C ARG A 256 44.41 17.16 7.54
N PHE A 257 43.93 17.12 6.31
CA PHE A 257 44.67 16.66 5.13
C PHE A 257 44.37 17.60 3.96
N PRO A 258 45.23 18.60 3.70
CA PRO A 258 44.99 19.63 2.68
C PRO A 258 45.08 19.12 1.23
N GLU A 259 45.65 17.92 1.00
CA GLU A 259 45.66 17.31 -0.33
C GLU A 259 44.28 16.73 -0.69
N PHE A 260 43.55 17.45 -1.53
CA PHE A 260 42.25 17.02 -2.03
C PHE A 260 42.37 15.80 -2.95
N LYS A 261 42.03 14.60 -2.44
CA LYS A 261 41.93 13.37 -3.25
C LYS A 261 40.47 13.11 -3.63
N ILE A 262 40.08 13.40 -4.88
CA ILE A 262 38.75 13.08 -5.46
C ILE A 262 38.37 11.61 -5.20
N MET A 263 39.35 10.72 -5.25
CA MET A 263 39.17 9.29 -4.98
C MET A 263 38.67 9.02 -3.55
N TYR A 264 39.05 9.83 -2.56
CA TYR A 264 38.56 9.72 -1.19
C TYR A 264 37.10 10.15 -1.07
N PHE A 265 36.72 11.23 -1.76
CA PHE A 265 35.34 11.71 -1.84
C PHE A 265 34.41 10.66 -2.46
N LEU A 266 34.80 10.09 -3.61
CA LEU A 266 34.06 9.00 -4.28
C LEU A 266 33.96 7.75 -3.40
N LYS A 267 35.06 7.33 -2.76
CA LYS A 267 35.05 6.19 -1.82
C LYS A 267 34.15 6.41 -0.61
N LYS A 268 33.97 7.67 -0.17
CA LYS A 268 33.06 7.99 0.93
C LYS A 268 31.60 7.99 0.49
N ILE A 269 31.29 8.50 -0.71
CA ILE A 269 29.95 8.41 -1.31
C ILE A 269 29.55 6.95 -1.50
N LEU A 270 30.45 6.13 -2.08
CA LEU A 270 30.20 4.71 -2.30
C LEU A 270 29.92 3.96 -0.98
N ARG A 271 30.73 4.22 0.05
CA ARG A 271 30.52 3.65 1.39
C ARG A 271 29.22 4.09 2.06
N ARG A 272 28.62 5.19 1.61
CA ARG A 272 27.33 5.67 2.10
C ARG A 272 26.15 5.12 1.32
N LEU A 273 26.32 4.81 0.03
CA LEU A 273 25.28 4.16 -0.78
C LEU A 273 25.15 2.66 -0.47
N ILE A 274 26.25 2.02 -0.08
CA ILE A 274 26.29 0.58 0.26
C ILE A 274 25.78 0.29 1.69
N ARG A 275 25.64 1.32 2.54
CA ARG A 275 25.33 1.18 3.96
C ARG A 275 23.94 1.71 4.29
#